data_AF-A0A498FL06-F1
#
_entry.id   AF-A0A498FL06-F1
#
_cell.length_a   1.000
_cell.length_b   1.000
_cell.length_c   1.000
_cell.angle_alpha   90.00
_cell.angle_beta   90.00
_cell.angle_gamma   90.00
#
_symmetry.space_group_name_H-M   'P 1'
#
loop_
_entity.id
_entity.type
_entity.pdbx_description
1 polymer ?
#
loop_
_entity_poly.entity_id
_entity_poly.type
_entity_poly.pdbx_seq_one_letter_code
_entity_poly.pdbx_strand_id
1 'polypeptide(L)'
;MPISTLPSAREFEEKDHAEVEFVGFRYIGDESTKVDRDVRQRVGYNGPPKFQAGRVYLALLPTYLDANHVENSNIGVHALESRSDFEVIYDPERLAEALLDQNYLPPEAFYEGFDRWKRQKVMEKLDLDDVGRVFEKDDEEPYRNQLRAIAGVETDDEASISTQRSDEYTSRFSRSEASEVVKVLRQDADEIDLRTAGLTDMADYLTRFDPSTVETAVDVVDGDADEADLEISRVDESKDETEGSDEETSSEDGADSEA
;
A
#
# COMPACT_ATOMS: atom_id res chain seq x y z
N MET A 1 -3.50 7.58 1.39
CA MET A 1 -4.88 7.73 1.89
C MET A 1 -4.88 7.75 3.42
N PRO A 2 -5.44 8.79 4.05
CA PRO A 2 -5.50 8.87 5.51
C PRO A 2 -6.55 7.92 6.09
N ILE A 3 -6.34 7.45 7.32
CA ILE A 3 -7.39 6.79 8.11
C ILE A 3 -8.35 7.86 8.62
N SER A 4 -9.56 7.87 8.06
CA SER A 4 -10.63 8.77 8.48
C SER A 4 -11.03 8.48 9.92
N THR A 5 -11.24 9.51 10.72
CA THR A 5 -11.59 9.31 12.13
C THR A 5 -12.45 10.48 12.58
N LEU A 6 -13.54 10.18 13.28
CA LEU A 6 -14.30 11.22 13.96
C LEU A 6 -13.42 11.86 15.03
N PRO A 7 -13.34 13.21 15.10
CA PRO A 7 -12.53 13.88 16.12
C PRO A 7 -12.87 13.47 17.55
N SER A 8 -14.14 13.10 17.81
CA SER A 8 -14.62 12.66 19.11
C SER A 8 -14.52 11.14 19.34
N ALA A 9 -14.10 10.34 18.36
CA ALA A 9 -14.09 8.87 18.49
C ALA A 9 -13.22 8.40 19.65
N ARG A 10 -12.01 8.96 19.77
CA ARG A 10 -11.09 8.65 20.85
C ARG A 10 -11.65 9.01 22.22
N GLU A 11 -12.28 10.17 22.33
CA GLU A 11 -12.90 10.61 23.59
C GLU A 11 -14.09 9.71 23.97
N PHE A 12 -14.87 9.24 23.00
CA PHE A 12 -15.96 8.30 23.27
C PHE A 12 -15.45 6.96 23.76
N GLU A 13 -14.36 6.46 23.18
CA GLU A 13 -13.74 5.22 23.63
C GLU A 13 -13.09 5.34 25.01
N GLU A 14 -12.31 6.39 25.26
CA GLU A 14 -11.66 6.62 26.57
C GLU A 14 -12.66 6.78 27.72
N LYS A 15 -13.93 7.10 27.43
CA LYS A 15 -15.02 7.22 28.40
C LYS A 15 -15.96 6.00 28.43
N ASP A 16 -15.62 4.93 27.73
CA ASP A 16 -16.47 3.73 27.56
C ASP A 16 -17.88 4.08 27.00
N HIS A 17 -18.00 5.16 26.24
CA HIS A 17 -19.25 5.57 25.58
C HIS A 17 -19.44 4.90 24.22
N ALA A 18 -18.34 4.46 23.60
CA ALA A 18 -18.38 3.73 22.35
C ALA A 18 -17.17 2.81 22.19
N GLU A 19 -17.38 1.70 21.48
CA GLU A 19 -16.27 0.89 20.97
C GLU A 19 -15.86 1.44 19.59
N VAL A 20 -14.57 1.68 19.38
CA VAL A 20 -14.04 2.15 18.09
C VAL A 20 -13.29 1.05 17.39
N GLU A 21 -13.67 0.81 16.13
CA GLU A 21 -13.11 -0.27 15.31
C GLU A 21 -12.51 0.28 14.02
N PHE A 22 -11.44 -0.36 13.56
CA PHE A 22 -10.88 -0.12 12.22
C PHE A 22 -11.73 -0.84 11.18
N VAL A 23 -12.29 -0.08 10.25
CA VAL A 23 -13.19 -0.57 9.21
C VAL A 23 -12.86 0.05 7.87
N GLY A 24 -13.22 -0.67 6.82
CA GLY A 24 -13.22 -0.19 5.45
C GLY A 24 -14.63 0.20 5.06
N PHE A 25 -14.77 1.13 4.13
CA PHE A 25 -16.05 1.39 3.49
C PHE A 25 -15.87 1.72 2.02
N ARG A 26 -16.81 1.28 1.20
CA ARG A 26 -16.74 1.38 -0.26
C ARG A 26 -18.03 1.96 -0.81
N TYR A 27 -17.90 2.89 -1.75
CA TYR A 27 -19.05 3.36 -2.51
C TYR A 27 -19.42 2.33 -3.59
N ILE A 28 -20.67 1.88 -3.56
CA ILE A 28 -21.23 0.83 -4.43
C ILE A 28 -22.41 1.34 -5.29
N GLY A 29 -22.60 2.66 -5.35
CA GLY A 29 -23.66 3.25 -6.17
C GLY A 29 -23.35 3.21 -7.68
N ASP A 30 -24.37 3.49 -8.49
CA ASP A 30 -24.33 3.33 -9.95
C ASP A 30 -23.43 4.36 -10.66
N GLU A 31 -23.16 5.50 -10.02
CA GLU A 31 -22.31 6.55 -10.59
C GLU A 31 -20.82 6.20 -10.40
N SER A 32 -19.95 6.58 -11.34
CA SER A 32 -18.50 6.36 -11.18
C SER A 32 -17.90 7.14 -10.01
N THR A 33 -18.50 8.27 -9.65
CA THR A 33 -18.12 9.06 -8.48
C THR A 33 -19.32 9.70 -7.80
N LYS A 34 -19.24 9.89 -6.49
CA LYS A 34 -20.25 10.61 -5.70
C LYS A 34 -19.62 11.65 -4.77
N VAL A 35 -20.20 12.85 -4.73
CA VAL A 35 -19.89 13.83 -3.68
C VAL A 35 -20.87 13.61 -2.54
N ASP A 36 -20.37 13.34 -1.34
CA ASP A 36 -21.20 13.19 -0.16
C ASP A 36 -20.69 14.04 1.00
N ARG A 37 -21.48 15.05 1.38
CA ARG A 37 -21.13 15.95 2.48
C ARG A 37 -21.54 15.38 3.84
N ASP A 38 -22.51 14.47 3.87
CA ASP A 38 -23.03 13.92 5.11
C ASP A 38 -22.05 12.89 5.68
N VAL A 39 -21.46 12.05 4.82
CA VAL A 39 -20.40 11.11 5.23
C VAL A 39 -19.23 11.86 5.88
N ARG A 40 -18.83 13.02 5.33
CA ARG A 40 -17.75 13.85 5.93
C ARG A 40 -18.02 14.24 7.37
N GLN A 41 -19.26 14.61 7.68
CA GLN A 41 -19.63 15.05 9.03
C GLN A 41 -19.88 13.88 9.97
N ARG A 42 -20.54 12.82 9.48
CA ARG A 42 -21.02 11.70 10.30
C ARG A 42 -19.98 10.62 10.54
N VAL A 43 -19.00 10.50 9.64
CA VAL A 43 -17.93 9.49 9.65
C VAL A 43 -16.56 10.15 9.91
N GLY A 44 -16.49 11.49 9.92
CA GLY A 44 -15.22 12.21 10.07
C GLY A 44 -14.31 12.05 8.85
N TYR A 45 -14.90 11.79 7.68
CA TYR A 45 -14.14 11.54 6.47
C TYR A 45 -13.37 12.79 6.01
N ASN A 46 -12.05 12.67 5.98
CA ASN A 46 -11.11 13.75 5.66
C ASN A 46 -10.37 13.52 4.31
N GLY A 47 -10.75 12.49 3.56
CA GLY A 47 -10.16 12.17 2.26
C GLY A 47 -10.65 13.06 1.09
N PRO A 48 -10.44 12.61 -0.16
CA PRO A 48 -10.88 13.32 -1.37
C PRO A 48 -12.35 13.76 -1.37
N PRO A 49 -12.74 14.83 -2.09
CA PRO A 49 -14.14 15.32 -2.12
C PRO A 49 -15.14 14.36 -2.76
N LYS A 50 -14.65 13.39 -3.54
CA LYS A 50 -15.47 12.44 -4.28
C LYS A 50 -15.10 11.02 -3.86
N PHE A 51 -16.13 10.23 -3.58
CA PHE A 51 -16.02 8.78 -3.47
C PHE A 51 -15.99 8.18 -4.87
N GLN A 52 -15.02 7.32 -5.15
CA GLN A 52 -14.89 6.56 -6.38
C GLN A 52 -15.58 5.21 -6.18
N ALA A 53 -16.38 4.79 -7.16
CA ALA A 53 -17.00 3.47 -7.12
C ALA A 53 -15.92 2.38 -7.09
N GLY A 54 -16.12 1.35 -6.28
CA GLY A 54 -15.17 0.24 -6.15
C GLY A 54 -14.00 0.50 -5.18
N ARG A 55 -13.66 1.77 -4.90
CA ARG A 55 -12.54 2.10 -4.00
C ARG A 55 -12.90 1.92 -2.53
N VAL A 56 -12.01 1.26 -1.79
CA VAL A 56 -12.13 1.11 -0.33
C VAL A 56 -11.46 2.29 0.38
N TYR A 57 -12.18 2.88 1.32
CA TYR A 57 -11.75 3.96 2.19
C TYR A 57 -11.61 3.42 3.61
N LEU A 58 -10.57 3.84 4.33
CA LEU A 58 -10.25 3.32 5.65
C LEU A 58 -10.68 4.30 6.74
N ALA A 59 -11.26 3.78 7.81
CA ALA A 59 -11.72 4.61 8.92
C ALA A 59 -11.63 3.92 10.29
N LEU A 60 -11.52 4.73 11.33
CA LEU A 60 -11.72 4.35 12.73
C LEU A 60 -13.05 4.91 13.18
N LEU A 61 -14.04 4.03 13.35
CA LEU A 61 -15.42 4.43 13.56
C LEU A 61 -16.01 3.78 14.80
N PRO A 62 -16.84 4.51 15.55
CA PRO A 62 -17.68 3.93 16.58
C PRO A 62 -18.62 2.86 15.99
N THR A 63 -18.58 1.64 16.53
CA THR A 63 -19.42 0.50 16.14
C THR A 63 -20.53 0.20 17.16
N TYR A 64 -20.24 0.40 18.44
CA TYR A 64 -21.23 0.34 19.52
C TYR A 64 -21.35 1.71 20.17
N LEU A 65 -22.57 2.19 20.39
CA LEU A 65 -22.85 3.45 21.06
C LEU A 65 -23.67 3.17 22.32
N ASP A 66 -23.19 3.58 23.50
CA ASP A 66 -24.02 3.52 24.72
C ASP A 66 -25.29 4.35 24.50
N ALA A 67 -26.44 3.69 24.62
CA ALA A 67 -27.77 4.24 24.43
C ALA A 67 -28.06 5.49 25.30
N ASN A 68 -27.28 5.71 26.37
CA ASN A 68 -27.44 6.84 27.28
C ASN A 68 -26.51 8.02 26.99
N HIS A 69 -25.42 7.84 26.23
CA HIS A 69 -24.37 8.86 26.09
C HIS A 69 -24.21 9.38 24.66
N VAL A 70 -24.68 8.62 23.68
CA VAL A 70 -24.64 9.06 22.29
C VAL A 70 -26.06 9.02 21.73
N GLU A 71 -26.74 10.16 21.74
CA GLU A 71 -27.78 10.42 20.74
C GLU A 71 -27.11 10.27 19.38
N ASN A 72 -27.27 9.16 18.63
CA ASN A 72 -27.14 9.15 17.16
C ASN A 72 -27.23 7.74 16.55
N SER A 73 -28.39 7.41 16.00
CA SER A 73 -28.54 6.36 14.97
C SER A 73 -27.92 6.77 13.61
N ASN A 74 -27.05 7.78 13.58
CA ASN A 74 -26.67 8.51 12.36
C ASN A 74 -25.18 8.89 12.30
N ILE A 75 -24.32 8.37 13.18
CA ILE A 75 -22.86 8.63 13.16
C ILE A 75 -22.08 7.32 13.15
N GLY A 76 -20.77 7.40 12.90
CA GLY A 76 -19.89 6.23 12.91
C GLY A 76 -20.30 5.22 11.84
N VAL A 77 -20.27 3.95 12.18
CA VAL A 77 -20.55 2.89 11.21
C VAL A 77 -22.03 2.86 10.81
N HIS A 78 -22.95 3.14 11.74
CA HIS A 78 -24.39 3.20 11.45
C HIS A 78 -24.77 4.27 10.41
N ALA A 79 -23.99 5.35 10.31
CA ALA A 79 -24.19 6.36 9.26
C ALA A 79 -23.96 5.82 7.85
N LEU A 80 -23.10 4.80 7.72
CA LEU A 80 -22.80 4.12 6.47
C LEU A 80 -23.78 2.97 6.25
N GLU A 81 -24.04 2.14 7.27
CA GLU A 81 -24.95 0.99 7.18
C GLU A 81 -26.40 1.37 6.90
N SER A 82 -26.83 2.55 7.35
CA SER A 82 -28.17 3.07 7.03
C SER A 82 -28.35 3.45 5.56
N ARG A 83 -27.29 3.35 4.75
CA ARG A 83 -27.29 3.76 3.35
C ARG A 83 -27.06 2.57 2.43
N SER A 84 -27.86 2.52 1.37
CA SER A 84 -27.77 1.44 0.36
C SER A 84 -26.64 1.62 -0.64
N ASP A 85 -25.99 2.79 -0.67
CA ASP A 85 -24.95 3.14 -1.63
C ASP A 85 -23.52 2.99 -1.09
N PHE A 86 -23.39 2.57 0.17
CA PHE A 86 -22.12 2.25 0.80
C PHE A 86 -22.15 0.82 1.36
N GLU A 87 -21.01 0.16 1.24
CA GLU A 87 -20.72 -1.10 1.90
C GLU A 87 -19.71 -0.84 3.01
N VAL A 88 -19.94 -1.41 4.20
CA VAL A 88 -18.96 -1.42 5.30
C VAL A 88 -18.27 -2.78 5.33
N ILE A 89 -16.94 -2.75 5.45
CA ILE A 89 -16.06 -3.92 5.45
C ILE A 89 -15.44 -4.02 6.84
N TYR A 90 -15.83 -5.06 7.57
CA TYR A 90 -15.28 -5.40 8.88
C TYR A 90 -14.25 -6.54 8.81
N ASP A 91 -14.27 -7.28 7.71
CA ASP A 91 -13.48 -8.50 7.56
C ASP A 91 -11.99 -8.18 7.42
N PRO A 92 -11.11 -8.73 8.28
CA PRO A 92 -9.67 -8.46 8.22
C PRO A 92 -9.02 -8.82 6.89
N GLU A 93 -9.44 -9.93 6.26
CA GLU A 93 -8.88 -10.40 4.98
C GLU A 93 -9.17 -9.37 3.88
N ARG A 94 -10.42 -8.91 3.77
CA ARG A 94 -10.84 -7.88 2.81
C ARG A 94 -10.22 -6.50 3.10
N LEU A 95 -9.89 -6.21 4.36
CA LEU A 95 -9.18 -4.98 4.71
C LEU A 95 -7.70 -5.04 4.34
N ALA A 96 -7.07 -6.21 4.53
CA ALA A 96 -5.70 -6.45 4.13
C ALA A 96 -5.57 -6.42 2.60
N GLU A 97 -6.48 -7.08 1.88
CA GLU A 97 -6.59 -7.00 0.42
C GLU A 97 -6.74 -5.54 -0.03
N ALA A 98 -7.63 -4.76 0.58
CA ALA A 98 -7.81 -3.36 0.23
C ALA A 98 -6.57 -2.46 0.46
N LEU A 99 -5.72 -2.80 1.44
CA LEU A 99 -4.45 -2.14 1.70
C LEU A 99 -3.39 -2.51 0.65
N LEU A 100 -3.37 -3.79 0.26
CA LEU A 100 -2.49 -4.33 -0.79
C LEU A 100 -2.86 -3.81 -2.17
N ASP A 101 -4.14 -3.84 -2.55
CA ASP A 101 -4.69 -3.37 -3.83
C ASP A 101 -4.35 -1.90 -4.10
N GLN A 102 -4.37 -1.08 -3.04
CA GLN A 102 -4.03 0.33 -3.15
C GLN A 102 -2.52 0.57 -3.13
N ASN A 103 -1.75 -0.49 -2.93
CA ASN A 103 -0.30 -0.48 -2.74
C ASN A 103 0.16 0.57 -1.73
N TYR A 104 -0.62 0.82 -0.68
CA TYR A 104 -0.41 1.98 0.19
C TYR A 104 -0.72 1.68 1.65
N LEU A 105 0.28 1.88 2.52
CA LEU A 105 0.11 1.83 3.95
C LEU A 105 -0.24 3.23 4.51
N PRO A 106 -1.24 3.36 5.41
CA PRO A 106 -1.57 4.63 6.03
C PRO A 106 -0.43 5.25 6.86
N PRO A 107 0.01 6.49 6.57
CA PRO A 107 1.06 7.18 7.32
C PRO A 107 0.79 7.28 8.81
N GLU A 108 -0.47 7.53 9.18
CA GLU A 108 -0.85 7.73 10.57
C GLU A 108 -0.79 6.44 11.40
N ALA A 109 -0.61 5.28 10.77
CA ALA A 109 -0.45 4.00 11.45
C ALA A 109 0.95 3.41 11.27
N PHE A 110 1.59 3.56 10.10
CA PHE A 110 2.78 2.79 9.74
C PHE A 110 4.10 3.60 9.72
N TYR A 111 4.07 4.90 9.42
CA TYR A 111 5.28 5.70 9.16
C TYR A 111 5.73 6.53 10.36
N GLU A 112 6.88 7.19 10.25
CA GLU A 112 7.36 8.11 11.28
C GLU A 112 6.31 9.16 11.67
N GLY A 113 6.13 9.37 12.98
CA GLY A 113 5.13 10.30 13.51
C GLY A 113 3.71 9.73 13.56
N PHE A 114 3.53 8.42 13.37
CA PHE A 114 2.23 7.75 13.50
C PHE A 114 1.50 8.09 14.81
N ASP A 115 0.18 8.09 14.75
CA ASP A 115 -0.68 8.21 15.92
C ASP A 115 -0.74 6.84 16.61
N ARG A 116 -0.25 6.78 17.87
CA ARG A 116 -0.15 5.53 18.63
C ARG A 116 -1.49 4.82 18.79
N TRP A 117 -2.56 5.57 18.98
CA TRP A 117 -3.89 5.01 19.16
C TRP A 117 -4.42 4.46 17.83
N LYS A 118 -4.24 5.20 16.72
CA LYS A 118 -4.61 4.69 15.40
C LYS A 118 -3.84 3.44 15.01
N ARG A 119 -2.52 3.43 15.23
CA ARG A 119 -1.67 2.27 14.98
C ARG A 119 -2.16 1.06 15.77
N GLN A 120 -2.38 1.22 17.08
CA GLN A 120 -2.86 0.13 17.92
C GLN A 120 -4.14 -0.49 17.36
N LYS A 121 -5.11 0.33 16.96
CA LYS A 121 -6.38 -0.15 16.39
C LYS A 121 -6.22 -0.87 15.06
N VAL A 122 -5.32 -0.41 14.20
CA VAL A 122 -5.02 -1.09 12.93
C VAL A 122 -4.35 -2.43 13.18
N MET A 123 -3.31 -2.46 14.02
CA MET A 123 -2.57 -3.68 14.32
C MET A 123 -3.46 -4.72 15.00
N GLU A 124 -4.28 -4.30 15.98
CA GLU A 124 -5.23 -5.18 16.66
C GLU A 124 -6.28 -5.75 15.70
N LYS A 125 -6.84 -4.91 14.82
CA LYS A 125 -7.89 -5.34 13.89
C LYS A 125 -7.40 -6.34 12.84
N LEU A 126 -6.19 -6.14 12.37
CA LEU A 126 -5.57 -6.96 11.33
C LEU A 126 -4.71 -8.09 11.92
N ASP A 127 -4.59 -8.19 13.25
CA ASP A 127 -3.70 -9.12 13.94
C ASP A 127 -2.25 -9.06 13.42
N LEU A 128 -1.75 -7.83 13.25
CA LEU A 128 -0.40 -7.58 12.75
C LEU A 128 0.60 -7.55 13.91
N ASP A 129 1.73 -8.22 13.71
CA ASP A 129 2.93 -8.07 14.51
C ASP A 129 3.57 -6.70 14.23
N ASP A 130 3.78 -5.92 15.30
CA ASP A 130 4.47 -4.63 15.23
C ASP A 130 5.98 -4.86 15.01
N VAL A 131 6.41 -4.79 13.75
CA VAL A 131 7.82 -4.88 13.34
C VAL A 131 8.58 -3.55 13.42
N GLY A 132 7.95 -2.50 13.96
CA GLY A 132 8.51 -1.15 14.01
C GLY A 132 7.92 -0.20 12.97
N ARG A 133 8.49 0.99 12.89
CA ARG A 133 7.99 2.08 12.02
C ARG A 133 8.67 2.05 10.66
N VAL A 134 7.93 2.44 9.64
CA VAL A 134 8.41 2.57 8.27
C VAL A 134 9.12 3.90 8.10
N PHE A 135 10.38 3.85 7.65
CA PHE A 135 11.12 5.02 7.19
C PHE A 135 11.34 4.98 5.68
N GLU A 136 11.64 3.80 5.15
CA GLU A 136 11.96 3.56 3.75
C GLU A 136 11.08 2.44 3.17
N LYS A 137 11.11 2.27 1.84
CA LYS A 137 10.27 1.30 1.12
C LYS A 137 10.46 -0.13 1.65
N ASP A 138 11.70 -0.49 1.98
CA ASP A 138 12.04 -1.85 2.44
C ASP A 138 11.47 -2.14 3.84
N ASP A 139 11.24 -1.09 4.66
CA ASP A 139 10.59 -1.24 5.96
C ASP A 139 9.09 -1.56 5.85
N GLU A 140 8.47 -1.34 4.69
CA GLU A 140 7.07 -1.72 4.44
C GLU A 140 6.92 -3.22 4.16
N GLU A 141 7.95 -3.86 3.61
CA GLU A 141 7.88 -5.25 3.15
C GLU A 141 7.44 -6.23 4.24
N PRO A 142 7.91 -6.13 5.49
CA PRO A 142 7.41 -7.00 6.57
C PRO A 142 5.91 -6.84 6.83
N TYR A 143 5.38 -5.61 6.78
CA TYR A 143 3.93 -5.39 6.93
C TYR A 143 3.16 -5.94 5.73
N ARG A 144 3.66 -5.73 4.52
CA ARG A 144 3.03 -6.24 3.29
C ARG A 144 3.00 -7.76 3.28
N ASN A 145 4.05 -8.43 3.76
CA ASN A 145 4.08 -9.88 3.90
C ASN A 145 3.02 -10.38 4.87
N GLN A 146 2.85 -9.73 6.02
CA GLN A 146 1.78 -10.08 6.97
C GLN A 146 0.40 -9.84 6.35
N LEU A 147 0.19 -8.71 5.67
CA LEU A 147 -1.07 -8.41 4.98
C LEU A 147 -1.41 -9.44 3.90
N ARG A 148 -0.42 -9.91 3.13
CA ARG A 148 -0.63 -10.98 2.13
C ARG A 148 -1.06 -12.28 2.80
N ALA A 149 -0.43 -12.63 3.91
CA ALA A 149 -0.80 -13.80 4.69
C ALA A 149 -2.25 -13.70 5.23
N ILE A 150 -2.66 -12.52 5.69
CA ILE A 150 -4.04 -12.26 6.16
C ILE A 150 -5.04 -12.30 4.99
N ALA A 151 -4.70 -11.72 3.85
CA ALA A 151 -5.56 -11.69 2.66
C ALA A 151 -5.64 -13.06 1.95
N GLY A 152 -4.82 -14.04 2.33
CA GLY A 152 -4.72 -15.34 1.64
C GLY A 152 -4.21 -15.21 0.21
N VAL A 153 -3.48 -14.13 -0.09
CA VAL A 153 -2.91 -13.85 -1.42
C VAL A 153 -1.50 -14.43 -1.46
N GLU A 154 -1.27 -15.38 -2.36
CA GLU A 154 0.08 -15.87 -2.63
C GLU A 154 0.92 -14.73 -3.23
N THR A 155 2.23 -14.72 -2.94
CA THR A 155 3.14 -13.79 -3.61
C THR A 155 3.18 -14.16 -5.09
N ASP A 156 2.30 -13.57 -5.89
CA ASP A 156 2.45 -13.59 -7.34
C ASP A 156 3.65 -12.71 -7.66
N ASP A 157 4.76 -13.35 -8.01
CA ASP A 157 6.05 -12.75 -8.44
C ASP A 157 5.93 -11.87 -9.72
N GLU A 158 4.72 -11.48 -10.13
CA GLU A 158 4.47 -10.71 -11.36
C GLU A 158 3.70 -9.38 -11.14
N ALA A 159 3.22 -9.07 -9.93
CA ALA A 159 2.34 -7.90 -9.75
C ALA A 159 2.49 -7.17 -8.40
N SER A 160 3.59 -6.45 -8.23
CA SER A 160 3.61 -5.26 -7.36
C SER A 160 3.79 -4.00 -8.22
N ILE A 161 2.93 -3.82 -9.24
CA ILE A 161 2.83 -2.55 -9.99
C ILE A 161 2.41 -1.49 -8.98
N SER A 162 3.36 -0.66 -8.55
CA SER A 162 3.06 0.38 -7.58
C SER A 162 2.21 1.45 -8.24
N THR A 163 0.89 1.43 -7.97
CA THR A 163 -0.07 2.41 -8.51
C THR A 163 0.38 3.85 -8.26
N GLN A 164 1.02 4.11 -7.11
CA GLN A 164 1.58 5.42 -6.80
C GLN A 164 2.76 5.81 -7.72
N ARG A 165 3.65 4.87 -8.06
CA ARG A 165 4.74 5.11 -9.02
C ARG A 165 4.21 5.25 -10.44
N SER A 166 3.20 4.47 -10.82
CA SER A 166 2.55 4.61 -12.12
C SER A 166 1.86 5.97 -12.25
N ASP A 167 1.14 6.42 -11.22
CA ASP A 167 0.54 7.76 -11.17
C ASP A 167 1.61 8.85 -11.25
N GLU A 168 2.74 8.68 -10.54
CA GLU A 168 3.89 9.58 -10.61
C GLU A 168 4.48 9.66 -12.02
N TYR A 169 4.79 8.52 -12.65
CA TYR A 169 5.35 8.45 -14.01
C TYR A 169 4.38 8.97 -15.06
N THR A 170 3.09 8.68 -14.91
CA THR A 170 2.03 9.24 -15.78
C THR A 170 1.95 10.76 -15.66
N SER A 171 2.24 11.32 -14.48
CA SER A 171 2.26 12.77 -14.27
C SER A 171 3.56 13.44 -14.72
N ARG A 172 4.68 12.72 -14.64
CA ARG A 172 6.03 13.21 -14.92
C ARG A 172 6.37 13.16 -16.41
N PHE A 173 6.04 12.06 -17.08
CA PHE A 173 6.44 11.83 -18.48
C PHE A 173 5.32 12.19 -19.45
N SER A 174 5.70 12.75 -20.59
CA SER A 174 4.88 12.69 -21.80
C SER A 174 4.89 11.28 -22.39
N ARG A 175 3.91 10.98 -23.23
CA ARG A 175 3.83 9.69 -23.93
C ARG A 175 5.10 9.39 -24.75
N SER A 176 5.72 10.40 -25.35
CA SER A 176 6.96 10.25 -26.10
C SER A 176 8.14 9.93 -25.20
N GLU A 177 8.27 10.63 -24.07
CA GLU A 177 9.36 10.40 -23.11
C GLU A 177 9.24 9.01 -22.50
N ALA A 178 8.07 8.63 -22.00
CA ALA A 178 7.82 7.28 -21.48
C ALA A 178 8.13 6.21 -22.54
N SER A 179 7.80 6.46 -23.81
CA SER A 179 8.11 5.50 -24.88
C SER A 179 9.61 5.36 -25.13
N GLU A 180 10.41 6.42 -25.04
CA GLU A 180 11.87 6.32 -25.22
C GLU A 180 12.52 5.64 -24.02
N VAL A 181 12.11 5.99 -22.79
CA VAL A 181 12.60 5.34 -21.56
C VAL A 181 12.29 3.85 -21.57
N VAL A 182 11.07 3.45 -21.96
CA VAL A 182 10.70 2.03 -22.08
C VAL A 182 11.48 1.32 -23.19
N LYS A 183 11.86 1.99 -24.30
CA LYS A 183 12.69 1.35 -25.34
C LYS A 183 14.07 0.98 -24.84
N VAL A 184 14.63 1.82 -23.96
CA VAL A 184 15.95 1.62 -23.36
C VAL A 184 15.89 0.50 -22.32
N LEU A 185 14.81 0.42 -21.54
CA LEU A 185 14.65 -0.55 -20.46
C LEU A 185 14.15 -1.93 -20.90
N ARG A 186 13.35 -2.02 -21.97
CA ARG A 186 12.83 -3.31 -22.45
C ARG A 186 13.95 -4.15 -23.04
N GLN A 187 13.99 -5.41 -22.66
CA GLN A 187 14.96 -6.37 -23.21
C GLN A 187 14.40 -6.98 -24.49
N ASP A 188 13.09 -7.22 -24.53
CA ASP A 188 12.37 -7.72 -25.70
C ASP A 188 11.26 -6.79 -26.17
N ALA A 189 11.06 -6.72 -27.49
CA ALA A 189 10.02 -5.89 -28.10
C ALA A 189 8.59 -6.39 -27.81
N ASP A 190 8.46 -7.66 -27.41
CA ASP A 190 7.18 -8.32 -27.12
C ASP A 190 6.70 -8.07 -25.68
N GLU A 191 7.55 -7.53 -24.80
CA GLU A 191 7.19 -7.20 -23.41
C GLU A 191 6.12 -6.10 -23.34
N ILE A 192 6.19 -5.15 -24.28
CA ILE A 192 5.21 -4.08 -24.42
C ILE A 192 5.20 -3.53 -25.86
N ASP A 193 4.03 -3.59 -26.51
CA ASP A 193 3.86 -2.98 -27.83
C ASP A 193 3.65 -1.47 -27.72
N LEU A 194 4.74 -0.72 -27.87
CA LEU A 194 4.76 0.74 -27.84
C LEU A 194 3.87 1.43 -28.88
N ARG A 195 3.43 0.72 -29.93
CA ARG A 195 2.53 1.30 -30.95
C ARG A 195 1.11 1.41 -30.43
N THR A 196 0.69 0.44 -29.62
CA THR A 196 -0.66 0.35 -29.07
C THR A 196 -0.74 0.80 -27.63
N ALA A 197 0.36 0.71 -26.87
CA ALA A 197 0.43 1.13 -25.47
C ALA A 197 0.14 2.63 -25.28
N GLY A 198 -0.71 2.91 -24.31
CA GLY A 198 -0.97 4.24 -23.77
C GLY A 198 0.11 4.67 -22.76
N LEU A 199 0.04 5.93 -22.32
CA LEU A 199 0.96 6.46 -21.31
C LEU A 199 0.85 5.69 -19.99
N THR A 200 -0.37 5.34 -19.57
CA THR A 200 -0.61 4.56 -18.35
C THR A 200 -0.01 3.16 -18.46
N ASP A 201 -0.19 2.47 -19.57
CA ASP A 201 0.41 1.13 -19.78
C ASP A 201 1.94 1.16 -19.71
N MET A 202 2.56 2.22 -20.26
CA MET A 202 4.01 2.43 -20.18
C MET A 202 4.46 2.80 -18.77
N ALA A 203 3.71 3.65 -18.06
CA ALA A 203 3.99 4.01 -16.68
C ALA A 203 3.89 2.79 -15.75
N ASP A 204 2.88 1.95 -15.94
CA ASP A 204 2.72 0.68 -15.23
C ASP A 204 3.91 -0.25 -15.51
N TYR A 205 4.33 -0.37 -16.76
CA TYR A 205 5.50 -1.18 -17.13
C TYR A 205 6.79 -0.69 -16.46
N LEU A 206 7.02 0.62 -16.38
CA LEU A 206 8.19 1.20 -15.71
C LEU A 206 8.26 0.87 -14.21
N THR A 207 7.12 0.57 -13.57
CA THR A 207 7.13 0.20 -12.14
C THR A 207 7.80 -1.14 -11.84
N ARG A 208 8.03 -1.98 -12.87
CA ARG A 208 8.72 -3.27 -12.78
C ARG A 208 10.24 -3.14 -12.56
N PHE A 209 10.79 -1.96 -12.80
CA PHE A 209 12.21 -1.66 -12.62
C PHE A 209 12.43 -0.88 -11.33
N ASP A 210 13.65 -0.96 -10.79
CA ASP A 210 14.03 -0.12 -9.66
C ASP A 210 13.96 1.37 -10.04
N PRO A 211 13.58 2.26 -9.11
CA PRO A 211 13.50 3.69 -9.39
C PRO A 211 14.81 4.25 -9.94
N SER A 212 15.95 3.84 -9.37
CA SER A 212 17.28 4.27 -9.82
C SER A 212 17.54 3.87 -11.28
N THR A 213 17.15 2.67 -11.68
CA THR A 213 17.29 2.18 -13.06
C THR A 213 16.44 2.98 -14.04
N VAL A 214 15.21 3.35 -13.63
CA VAL A 214 14.35 4.23 -14.43
C VAL A 214 14.96 5.63 -14.57
N GLU A 215 15.54 6.19 -13.50
CA GLU A 215 16.24 7.49 -13.57
C GLU A 215 17.47 7.43 -14.48
N THR A 216 18.30 6.39 -14.36
CA THR A 216 19.46 6.23 -15.25
C THR A 216 19.02 6.09 -16.71
N ALA A 217 17.91 5.39 -16.99
CA ALA A 217 17.37 5.31 -18.34
C ALA A 217 16.85 6.68 -18.84
N VAL A 218 16.31 7.52 -17.96
CA VAL A 218 15.96 8.92 -18.31
C VAL A 218 17.22 9.70 -18.68
N ASP A 219 18.28 9.62 -17.87
CA ASP A 219 19.54 10.30 -18.14
C ASP A 219 20.18 9.84 -19.46
N VAL A 220 20.05 8.55 -19.82
CA VAL A 220 20.48 8.03 -21.13
C VAL A 220 19.66 8.63 -22.28
N VAL A 221 18.33 8.72 -22.13
CA VAL A 221 17.45 9.31 -23.15
C VAL A 221 17.72 10.80 -23.35
N ASP A 222 17.98 11.53 -22.26
CA ASP A 222 18.30 12.96 -22.29
C ASP A 222 19.75 13.22 -22.77
N GLY A 223 20.59 12.18 -22.83
CA GLY A 223 21.97 12.23 -23.28
C GLY A 223 22.97 12.69 -22.19
N ASP A 224 22.53 12.62 -20.93
CA ASP A 224 23.31 12.96 -19.74
C ASP A 224 24.10 11.76 -19.18
N ALA A 225 23.77 10.53 -19.61
CA ALA A 225 24.50 9.29 -19.32
C ALA A 225 24.71 8.43 -20.56
N ASP A 226 25.74 7.57 -20.54
CA ASP A 226 25.98 6.59 -21.60
C ASP A 226 25.15 5.31 -21.37
N GLU A 227 24.63 4.69 -22.42
CA GLU A 227 23.84 3.45 -22.33
C GLU A 227 24.62 2.28 -21.71
N ALA A 228 25.96 2.34 -21.73
CA ALA A 228 26.82 1.36 -21.09
C ALA A 228 26.82 1.44 -19.54
N ASP A 229 26.38 2.57 -18.97
CA ASP A 229 26.26 2.77 -17.52
C ASP A 229 24.89 2.30 -16.99
N LEU A 230 23.98 1.88 -17.88
CA LEU A 230 22.67 1.39 -17.50
C LEU A 230 22.72 -0.10 -17.12
N GLU A 231 22.64 -0.35 -15.81
CA GLU A 231 22.40 -1.67 -15.27
C GLU A 231 20.89 -1.89 -15.09
N ILE A 232 20.30 -2.75 -15.93
CA ILE A 232 18.87 -3.06 -15.87
C ILE A 232 18.61 -3.98 -14.68
N SER A 233 18.10 -3.42 -13.58
CA SER A 233 17.59 -4.19 -12.45
C SER A 233 16.06 -4.14 -12.42
N ARG A 234 15.47 -5.33 -12.44
CA ARG A 234 14.04 -5.52 -12.15
C ARG A 234 13.86 -5.73 -10.66
N VAL A 235 12.73 -5.27 -10.13
CA VAL A 235 12.42 -5.34 -8.69
C VAL A 235 12.42 -6.79 -8.16
N ASP A 236 12.29 -7.80 -9.03
CA ASP A 236 12.31 -9.22 -8.67
C ASP A 236 13.66 -9.94 -8.90
N GLU A 237 14.63 -9.35 -9.63
CA GLU A 237 15.91 -10.02 -9.95
C GLU A 237 17.00 -9.84 -8.87
N SER A 238 16.81 -8.94 -7.90
CA SER A 238 17.81 -8.61 -6.88
C SER A 238 17.87 -9.59 -5.69
N LYS A 239 17.16 -10.73 -5.74
CA LYS A 239 17.14 -11.73 -4.64
C LYS A 239 18.05 -12.95 -4.84
N ASP A 240 18.77 -13.12 -5.95
CA ASP A 240 19.47 -14.38 -6.23
C ASP A 240 20.98 -14.31 -6.57
N GLU A 241 21.65 -13.17 -6.38
CA GLU A 241 23.12 -13.14 -6.51
C GLU A 241 23.82 -12.60 -5.26
N THR A 242 24.66 -13.47 -4.66
CA THR A 242 25.67 -13.30 -3.59
C THR A 242 25.22 -13.86 -2.22
N GLU A 243 25.58 -15.08 -1.82
CA GLU A 243 26.94 -15.49 -1.44
C GLU A 243 27.21 -16.99 -1.71
N GLY A 244 28.12 -17.25 -2.64
CA GLY A 244 28.89 -18.49 -2.71
C GLY A 244 30.37 -18.15 -2.89
N SER A 245 31.16 -18.33 -1.83
CA SER A 245 32.63 -18.56 -1.78
C SER A 245 33.09 -18.19 -0.35
N ASP A 246 33.90 -18.96 0.39
CA ASP A 246 34.85 -20.00 0.02
C ASP A 246 35.02 -21.03 1.15
N GLU A 247 35.34 -22.25 0.72
CA GLU A 247 36.03 -23.26 1.51
C GLU A 247 37.36 -22.70 2.06
N GLU A 248 37.56 -22.80 3.38
CA GLU A 248 38.91 -22.95 3.94
C GLU A 248 38.93 -24.24 4.75
N THR A 249 39.33 -25.33 4.08
CA THR A 249 39.88 -26.50 4.75
C THR A 249 41.27 -26.16 5.28
N SER A 250 41.49 -26.21 6.58
CA SER A 250 42.78 -26.63 7.11
C SER A 250 42.64 -27.34 8.45
N SER A 251 42.98 -28.62 8.38
CA SER A 251 43.28 -29.58 9.44
C SER A 251 44.39 -29.12 10.40
N GLU A 252 44.26 -29.50 11.67
CA GLU A 252 45.28 -30.09 12.58
C GLU A 252 44.77 -29.94 14.03
N ASP A 253 44.31 -30.98 14.71
CA ASP A 253 45.06 -32.07 15.40
C ASP A 253 44.95 -31.87 16.92
N GLY A 254 44.77 -32.96 17.66
CA GLY A 254 44.60 -32.93 19.11
C GLY A 254 43.66 -33.98 19.68
N ALA A 255 43.95 -35.26 19.39
CA ALA A 255 43.59 -36.33 20.30
C ALA A 255 44.20 -36.06 21.69
N ASP A 256 43.45 -36.23 22.78
CA ASP A 256 43.61 -37.42 23.61
C ASP A 256 42.60 -37.47 24.77
N SER A 257 42.18 -38.69 25.04
CA SER A 257 41.51 -39.17 26.22
C SER A 257 42.40 -39.18 27.45
N GLU A 258 41.82 -38.96 28.63
CA GLU A 258 41.85 -39.83 29.82
C GLU A 258 41.72 -39.04 31.13
N ALA A 259 40.87 -39.60 32.00
CA ALA A 259 40.88 -39.57 33.47
C ALA A 259 40.86 -38.23 34.24
#